data_AF-A0A968NLW7-F1
#
_entry.id   AF-A0A968NLW7-F1
#
_cell.length_a   1.000
_cell.length_b   1.000
_cell.length_c   1.000
_cell.angle_alpha   90.00
_cell.angle_beta   90.00
_cell.angle_gamma   90.00
#
_symmetry.space_group_name_H-M   'P 1'
#
loop_
_entity.id
_entity.type
_entity.pdbx_description
1 polymer ?
#
loop_
_entity_poly.entity_id
_entity_poly.type
_entity_poly.pdbx_seq_one_letter_code
_entity_poly.pdbx_strand_id
1 'polypeptide(L)'
;MITSTEKIGVLKSNNPNNPNLKINIRSRPLITATIRLTQLPGTRVIIIDKIQPSGDVYAWYCIRYGNDNNDIGWVREDVINILPATNPPDADTRIFCETQSRQVRVLWRSTGIHECLRQKQLILQKLSRATAVRVPKV
;
A
#
# COMPACT_ATOMS: atom_id res chain seq x y z
N MET A 1 19.95 -2.31 2.65
CA MET A 1 18.77 -1.44 2.42
C MET A 1 17.54 -2.34 2.35
N ILE A 2 16.61 -2.20 3.29
CA ILE A 2 15.34 -2.95 3.28
C ILE A 2 14.38 -2.27 2.30
N THR A 3 14.13 -2.88 1.14
CA THR A 3 13.08 -2.42 0.22
C THR A 3 11.74 -2.84 0.80
N SER A 4 11.12 -1.92 1.54
CA SER A 4 9.73 -2.01 1.97
C SER A 4 8.85 -2.31 0.75
N THR A 5 7.95 -3.29 0.86
CA THR A 5 6.95 -3.60 -0.15
C THR A 5 6.31 -2.31 -0.67
N GLU A 6 6.53 -1.96 -1.94
CA GLU A 6 6.00 -0.73 -2.53
C GLU A 6 4.47 -0.72 -2.38
N LYS A 7 3.96 0.25 -1.61
CA LYS A 7 2.53 0.46 -1.46
C LYS A 7 2.01 1.15 -2.71
N ILE A 8 1.00 0.59 -3.36
CA ILE A 8 0.44 1.16 -4.58
C ILE A 8 -0.88 1.86 -4.25
N GLY A 9 -1.08 3.04 -4.83
CA GLY A 9 -2.34 3.76 -4.83
C GLY A 9 -2.90 3.95 -6.24
N VAL A 10 -4.20 4.16 -6.33
CA VAL A 10 -4.90 4.57 -7.54
C VAL A 10 -5.65 5.85 -7.24
N LEU A 11 -5.38 6.91 -8.01
CA LEU A 11 -6.06 8.19 -7.81
C LEU A 11 -7.55 8.07 -8.15
N LYS A 12 -8.40 8.77 -7.40
CA LYS A 12 -9.85 8.81 -7.63
C LYS A 12 -10.38 10.23 -7.43
N SER A 13 -11.48 10.54 -8.13
CA SER A 13 -12.24 11.75 -7.83
C SER A 13 -12.97 11.60 -6.50
N ASN A 14 -12.98 12.67 -5.71
CA ASN A 14 -13.83 12.82 -4.53
C ASN A 14 -15.13 13.58 -4.84
N ASN A 15 -15.37 13.95 -6.10
CA ASN A 15 -16.61 14.60 -6.54
C ASN A 15 -17.59 13.55 -7.10
N PRO A 16 -18.71 13.27 -6.43
CA PRO A 16 -19.68 12.27 -6.89
C PRO A 16 -20.36 12.66 -8.22
N ASN A 17 -20.43 13.95 -8.53
CA ASN A 17 -21.05 14.45 -9.77
C ASN A 17 -20.08 14.49 -10.95
N ASN A 18 -18.77 14.37 -10.68
CA ASN A 18 -17.74 14.37 -11.72
C ASN A 18 -16.63 13.36 -11.39
N PRO A 19 -16.80 12.08 -11.77
CA PRO A 19 -15.81 11.04 -11.50
C PRO A 19 -14.51 11.23 -12.27
N ASN A 20 -14.49 12.08 -13.30
CA ASN A 20 -13.34 12.35 -14.16
C ASN A 20 -12.56 13.61 -13.76
N LEU A 21 -12.94 14.25 -12.65
CA LEU A 21 -12.27 15.46 -12.17
C LEU A 21 -10.80 15.16 -11.89
N LYS A 22 -9.91 15.96 -12.49
CA LYS A 22 -8.46 15.81 -12.31
C LYS A 22 -8.06 16.02 -10.85
N ILE A 23 -7.11 15.22 -10.39
CA ILE A 23 -6.63 15.18 -9.02
C ILE A 23 -5.38 16.04 -8.90
N ASN A 24 -5.41 16.98 -7.97
CA ASN A 24 -4.29 17.87 -7.69
C ASN A 24 -3.23 17.14 -6.87
N ILE A 25 -2.01 17.11 -7.39
CA ILE A 25 -0.80 16.67 -6.69
C ILE A 25 -0.09 17.93 -6.19
N ARG A 26 0.03 18.07 -4.87
CA ARG A 26 0.53 19.29 -4.23
C ARG A 26 1.98 19.15 -3.79
N SER A 27 2.66 20.28 -3.63
CA SER A 27 4.03 20.33 -3.14
C SER A 27 4.17 19.96 -1.66
N ARG A 28 3.11 20.16 -0.87
CA ARG A 28 3.07 19.92 0.57
C ARG A 28 1.69 19.35 0.97
N PRO A 29 1.59 18.67 2.12
CA PRO A 29 0.36 18.09 2.66
C PRO A 29 -0.55 19.16 3.27
N LEU A 30 -1.01 20.08 2.43
CA LEU A 30 -1.86 21.20 2.81
C LEU A 30 -2.75 21.60 1.63
N ILE A 31 -4.02 21.90 1.89
CA ILE A 31 -4.99 22.23 0.83
C ILE A 31 -4.65 23.52 0.08
N THR A 32 -3.91 24.44 0.69
CA THR A 32 -3.47 25.71 0.10
C THR A 32 -2.09 25.62 -0.55
N ALA A 33 -1.38 24.48 -0.45
CA ALA A 33 -0.07 24.32 -1.06
C ALA A 33 -0.15 24.36 -2.59
N THR A 34 0.92 24.82 -3.24
CA THR A 34 1.04 24.88 -4.70
C THR A 34 0.75 23.53 -5.35
N ILE A 35 -0.07 23.54 -6.40
CA ILE A 35 -0.34 22.37 -7.24
C ILE A 35 0.87 22.18 -8.15
N ARG A 36 1.60 21.07 -8.01
CA ARG A 36 2.72 20.73 -8.90
C ARG A 36 2.20 20.21 -10.23
N LEU A 37 1.18 19.36 -10.18
CA LEU A 37 0.61 18.69 -11.34
C LEU A 37 -0.84 18.29 -11.06
N THR A 38 -1.60 18.05 -12.12
CA THR A 38 -2.91 17.41 -12.04
C THR A 38 -2.89 16.10 -12.82
N GLN A 39 -3.42 15.03 -12.24
CA GLN A 39 -3.50 13.71 -12.88
C GLN A 39 -4.95 13.25 -13.03
N LEU A 40 -5.20 12.36 -13.99
CA LEU A 40 -6.54 11.78 -14.17
C LEU A 40 -6.84 10.76 -13.06
N PRO A 41 -8.11 10.64 -12.63
CA PRO A 41 -8.58 9.47 -11.88
C PRO A 41 -8.21 8.17 -12.61
N GLY A 42 -7.89 7.11 -11.86
CA GLY A 42 -7.40 5.84 -12.38
C GLY A 42 -5.87 5.75 -12.51
N THR A 43 -5.14 6.86 -12.37
CA THR A 43 -3.67 6.87 -12.42
C THR A 43 -3.08 6.09 -11.25
N ARG A 44 -2.20 5.13 -11.55
CA ARG A 44 -1.46 4.34 -10.54
C ARG A 44 -0.26 5.13 -10.04
N VAL A 45 -0.05 5.12 -8.74
CA VAL A 45 1.03 5.83 -8.06
C VAL A 45 1.65 4.96 -6.97
N ILE A 46 2.90 5.24 -6.61
CA ILE A 46 3.59 4.56 -5.51
C ILE A 46 3.50 5.44 -4.28
N ILE A 47 3.06 4.90 -3.16
CA ILE A 47 2.96 5.60 -1.88
C ILE A 47 4.29 5.44 -1.15
N ILE A 48 4.93 6.58 -0.89
CA ILE A 48 6.22 6.67 -0.21
C ILE A 48 6.02 6.92 1.29
N ASP A 49 5.07 7.78 1.64
CA ASP A 49 4.84 8.19 3.02
C ASP A 49 3.37 8.53 3.29
N LYS A 50 2.99 8.58 4.57
CA LYS A 50 1.68 9.00 5.07
C LYS A 50 1.86 9.90 6.27
N ILE A 51 1.24 11.08 6.24
CA ILE A 51 1.12 11.94 7.41
C ILE A 51 -0.33 12.38 7.61
N GLN A 52 -0.70 12.71 8.84
CA GLN A 52 -1.95 13.39 9.14
C GLN A 52 -1.62 14.66 9.93
N PRO A 53 -1.58 15.84 9.29
CA PRO A 53 -1.30 17.09 9.98
C PRO A 53 -2.31 17.35 11.09
N SER A 54 -1.85 17.91 12.21
CA SER A 54 -2.75 18.30 13.31
C SER A 54 -3.75 19.35 12.81
N GLY A 55 -5.04 19.11 13.03
CA GLY A 55 -6.13 19.98 12.57
C GLY A 55 -6.68 19.66 11.17
N ASP A 56 -6.09 18.71 10.43
CA ASP A 56 -6.70 18.21 9.19
C ASP A 56 -7.53 16.94 9.46
N VAL A 57 -8.70 16.88 8.85
CA VAL A 57 -9.61 15.73 8.93
C VAL A 57 -9.05 14.56 8.11
N TYR A 58 -8.30 14.85 7.05
CA TYR A 58 -7.77 13.85 6.14
C TYR A 58 -6.28 13.62 6.34
N ALA A 59 -5.87 12.37 6.20
CA ALA A 59 -4.46 12.06 6.00
C ALA A 59 -4.01 12.48 4.59
N TRP A 60 -2.71 12.66 4.45
CA TRP A 60 -2.02 12.97 3.21
C TRP A 60 -1.00 11.88 2.89
N TYR A 61 -0.97 11.49 1.63
CA TYR A 61 -0.04 10.49 1.11
C TYR A 61 0.99 11.18 0.23
N CYS A 62 2.26 10.96 0.56
CA CYS A 62 3.36 11.31 -0.32
C CYS A 62 3.44 10.21 -1.38
N ILE A 63 3.33 10.61 -2.64
CA ILE A 63 3.26 9.70 -3.77
C ILE A 63 4.37 10.01 -4.78
N ARG A 64 4.84 8.97 -5.44
CA ARG A 64 5.64 9.05 -6.67
C ARG A 64 4.72 8.76 -7.85
N TYR A 65 4.61 9.73 -8.77
CA TYR A 65 3.72 9.67 -9.93
C TYR A 65 4.45 9.49 -11.27
N GLY A 66 5.78 9.49 -11.26
CA GLY A 66 6.61 9.29 -12.43
C GLY A 66 7.83 8.41 -12.16
N ASN A 67 8.68 8.27 -13.16
CA ASN A 67 9.87 7.42 -13.06
C ASN A 67 11.07 8.16 -12.44
N ASP A 68 11.05 9.50 -12.44
CA ASP A 68 12.12 10.31 -11.88
C ASP A 68 11.97 10.47 -10.37
N ASN A 69 13.09 10.58 -9.67
CA ASN A 69 13.11 10.79 -8.21
C ASN A 69 12.45 12.11 -7.78
N ASN A 70 12.31 13.07 -8.68
CA ASN A 70 11.70 14.37 -8.40
C ASN A 70 10.19 14.41 -8.66
N ASP A 71 9.61 13.33 -9.20
CA ASP A 71 8.18 13.19 -9.48
C ASP A 71 7.39 12.76 -8.24
N ILE A 72 7.56 13.55 -7.18
CA ILE A 72 6.98 13.31 -5.86
C ILE A 72 6.00 14.43 -5.51
N GLY A 73 4.89 14.09 -4.89
CA GLY A 73 3.98 15.09 -4.34
C GLY A 73 2.98 14.52 -3.38
N TRP A 74 2.08 15.36 -2.89
CA TRP A 74 1.13 15.03 -1.85
C TRP A 74 -0.30 15.03 -2.38
N VAL A 75 -1.03 13.97 -2.05
CA VAL A 75 -2.47 13.84 -2.32
C VAL A 75 -3.21 13.51 -1.02
N ARG A 76 -4.47 13.93 -0.92
CA ARG A 76 -5.29 13.62 0.25
C ARG A 76 -5.84 12.20 0.20
N GLU A 77 -6.20 11.67 1.36
CA GLU A 77 -6.80 10.36 1.54
C GLU A 77 -8.10 10.15 0.75
N ASP A 78 -8.93 11.18 0.61
CA ASP A 78 -10.20 11.09 -0.08
C ASP A 78 -10.09 11.03 -1.61
N VAL A 79 -8.90 11.28 -2.17
CA VAL A 79 -8.63 11.23 -3.62
C VAL A 79 -7.70 10.09 -4.03
N ILE A 80 -7.47 9.12 -3.14
CA ILE A 80 -6.63 7.94 -3.42
C ILE A 80 -7.26 6.67 -2.86
N ASN A 81 -7.25 5.60 -3.64
CA ASN A 81 -7.56 4.25 -3.20
C ASN A 81 -6.25 3.48 -3.02
N ILE A 82 -5.97 3.03 -1.81
CA ILE A 82 -4.77 2.23 -1.52
C ILE A 82 -5.05 0.80 -1.93
N LEU A 83 -4.26 0.26 -2.85
CA LEU A 83 -4.38 -1.13 -3.23
C LEU A 83 -3.81 -2.00 -2.10
N PRO A 84 -4.46 -3.13 -1.78
CA PRO A 84 -3.86 -4.10 -0.89
C PRO A 84 -2.53 -4.54 -1.50
N ALA A 85 -1.49 -4.65 -0.66
CA ALA A 85 -0.22 -5.21 -1.12
C ALA A 85 -0.51 -6.57 -1.74
N THR A 86 -0.24 -6.71 -3.04
CA THR A 86 -0.38 -8.00 -3.73
C THR A 86 0.55 -8.98 -3.03
N ASN A 87 0.00 -10.12 -2.61
CA ASN A 87 0.83 -11.18 -2.04
C ASN A 87 1.95 -11.49 -3.05
N PRO A 88 3.22 -11.47 -2.63
CA PRO A 88 4.30 -11.85 -3.52
C PRO A 88 4.02 -13.27 -4.04
N PRO A 89 4.34 -13.56 -5.31
CA PRO A 89 4.16 -14.90 -5.88
C PRO A 89 4.75 -15.97 -4.97
N ASP A 90 4.06 -17.09 -4.79
CA ASP A 90 4.54 -18.20 -3.95
C ASP A 90 5.91 -18.71 -4.41
N ALA A 91 6.21 -18.60 -5.71
CA ALA A 91 7.50 -18.95 -6.31
C ALA A 91 8.70 -18.22 -5.66
N ASP A 92 8.50 -17.00 -5.17
CA ASP A 92 9.55 -16.20 -4.52
C ASP A 92 9.62 -16.45 -3.00
N THR A 93 8.65 -17.16 -2.43
CA THR A 93 8.50 -17.31 -0.98
C THR A 93 9.30 -18.51 -0.48
N ARG A 94 10.28 -18.26 0.38
CA ARG A 94 11.12 -19.29 1.02
C ARG A 94 10.61 -19.70 2.38
N ILE A 95 10.18 -18.72 3.17
CA ILE A 95 9.55 -18.96 4.46
C ILE A 95 8.21 -18.28 4.44
N PHE A 96 7.18 -19.03 4.82
CA PHE A 96 5.84 -18.50 5.00
C PHE A 96 5.39 -18.87 6.41
N CYS A 97 5.18 -17.85 7.24
CA CYS A 97 4.59 -18.00 8.55
C CYS A 97 3.23 -17.32 8.55
N GLU A 98 2.20 -18.04 8.97
CA GLU A 98 0.85 -17.50 9.02
C GLU A 98 0.27 -17.69 10.42
N THR A 99 -0.30 -16.62 10.93
CA THR A 99 -1.16 -16.64 12.11
C THR A 99 -2.57 -16.21 11.71
N GLN A 100 -3.49 -16.27 12.66
CA GLN A 100 -4.87 -15.83 12.46
C GLN A 100 -4.95 -14.34 12.11
N SER A 101 -3.99 -13.54 12.56
CA SER A 101 -3.99 -12.08 12.39
C SER A 101 -2.84 -11.55 11.53
N ARG A 102 -1.82 -12.37 11.25
CA ARG A 102 -0.60 -11.92 10.56
C ARG A 102 -0.12 -12.96 9.55
N GLN A 103 0.60 -12.47 8.56
CA GLN A 103 1.34 -13.28 7.61
C GLN A 103 2.74 -12.68 7.48
N VAL A 104 3.76 -13.50 7.65
CA VAL A 104 5.16 -13.17 7.41
C VAL A 104 5.64 -14.01 6.23
N ARG A 105 6.23 -13.38 5.23
CA ARG A 105 6.89 -14.08 4.13
C ARG A 105 8.34 -13.62 4.03
N VAL A 106 9.25 -14.57 3.91
CA VAL A 106 10.66 -14.30 3.57
C VAL A 106 10.85 -14.71 2.12
N LEU A 107 11.31 -13.76 1.32
CA LEU A 107 11.49 -13.92 -0.12
C LEU A 107 12.97 -14.03 -0.47
N TRP A 108 13.28 -14.79 -1.51
CA TRP A 108 14.59 -14.76 -2.16
C TRP A 108 14.46 -14.09 -3.52
N ARG A 109 15.10 -12.92 -3.69
CA ARG A 109 15.17 -12.21 -4.97
C ARG A 109 16.62 -12.11 -5.43
N SER A 110 16.83 -11.77 -6.71
CA SER A 110 18.18 -11.55 -7.27
C SER A 110 19.03 -10.53 -6.49
N THR A 111 18.38 -9.70 -5.67
CA THR A 111 18.99 -8.67 -4.81
C THR A 111 19.14 -9.08 -3.34
N GLY A 112 18.77 -10.31 -2.94
CA GLY A 112 18.95 -10.84 -1.59
C GLY A 112 17.66 -11.32 -0.91
N ILE A 113 17.72 -11.47 0.42
CA ILE A 113 16.62 -11.92 1.28
C ILE A 113 15.75 -10.71 1.67
N HIS A 114 14.42 -10.83 1.52
CA HIS A 114 13.46 -9.77 1.87
C HIS A 114 12.38 -10.29 2.81
N GLU A 115 12.03 -9.52 3.85
CA GLU A 115 10.93 -9.83 4.77
C GLU A 115 9.68 -9.01 4.43
N CYS A 116 8.54 -9.68 4.27
CA CYS A 116 7.23 -9.07 4.07
C CYS A 116 6.32 -9.42 5.26
N LEU A 117 6.02 -8.43 6.10
CA LEU A 117 5.05 -8.53 7.20
C LEU A 117 3.69 -7.94 6.78
N ARG A 118 2.62 -8.72 6.92
CA ARG A 118 1.24 -8.33 6.61
C ARG A 118 0.34 -8.53 7.82
N GLN A 119 -0.48 -7.52 8.14
CA GLN A 119 -1.64 -7.67 9.02
C GLN A 119 -2.84 -8.12 8.17
N LYS A 120 -3.46 -9.23 8.56
CA LYS A 120 -4.72 -9.68 7.94
C LYS A 120 -5.86 -8.88 8.55
N GLN A 121 -6.69 -8.27 7.70
CA GLN A 121 -8.01 -7.81 8.12
C GLN A 121 -8.72 -9.03 8.72
N LEU A 122 -9.13 -8.96 10.00
CA LEU A 122 -9.93 -10.00 10.65
C LEU A 122 -11.26 -10.13 9.89
N ILE A 123 -11.29 -10.94 8.85
CA ILE A 123 -12.53 -11.47 8.31
C ILE A 123 -13.01 -12.43 9.39
N LEU A 124 -14.15 -12.13 10.01
CA LEU A 124 -14.86 -13.02 10.95
C LEU A 124 -15.35 -14.28 10.20
N GLN A 125 -14.44 -15.08 9.68
CA GLN A 125 -14.72 -16.43 9.20
C GLN A 125 -14.22 -17.39 10.28
N LYS A 126 -15.19 -17.95 11.00
CA LYS A 126 -15.15 -19.08 11.93
C LYS A 126 -13.77 -19.73 12.10
N LEU A 127 -13.24 -19.65 13.31
CA LEU A 127 -12.20 -20.55 13.82
C LEU A 127 -12.67 -22.02 13.70
N SER A 128 -12.25 -22.72 12.65
CA SER A 128 -12.22 -24.19 12.66
C SER A 128 -10.87 -24.63 13.22
N ARG A 129 -10.91 -25.38 14.32
CA ARG A 129 -9.71 -25.98 14.95
C ARG A 129 -9.00 -26.88 13.93
N ALA A 130 -7.72 -26.63 13.70
CA ALA A 130 -6.84 -27.57 13.02
C ALA A 130 -6.11 -28.41 14.06
N THR A 131 -6.28 -29.73 14.01
CA THR A 131 -5.57 -30.70 14.86
C THR A 131 -4.31 -31.15 14.13
N ALA A 132 -3.14 -30.96 14.74
CA ALA A 132 -1.87 -31.45 14.19
C ALA A 132 -1.75 -32.98 14.37
N VAL A 133 -1.43 -33.70 13.29
CA VAL A 133 -1.16 -35.15 13.31
C VAL A 133 0.35 -35.37 13.26
N ARG A 134 0.87 -36.25 14.13
CA ARG A 134 2.29 -36.58 14.24
C ARG A 134 2.73 -37.46 13.06
N VAL A 135 3.77 -37.03 12.33
CA VAL A 135 4.36 -37.82 11.23
C VAL A 135 5.15 -39.00 11.83
N PRO A 136 4.92 -40.25 11.38
CA PRO A 136 5.68 -41.41 11.84
C PRO A 136 7.15 -41.31 11.43
N LYS A 137 8.03 -41.81 12.31
CA LYS A 137 9.47 -41.90 12.06
C LYS A 137 9.72 -43.17 11.21
N VAL A 138 10.44 -43.01 10.10
CA VAL A 138 11.00 -44.14 9.32
C VAL A 138 12.14 -44.77 10.10
#